data_AF-A0A7J7ITN6-F1
#
_entry.id   AF-A0A7J7ITN6-F1
#
_cell.length_a   1.000
_cell.length_b   1.000
_cell.length_c   1.000
_cell.angle_alpha   90.00
_cell.angle_beta   90.00
_cell.angle_gamma   90.00
#
_symmetry.space_group_name_H-M   'P 1'
#
loop_
_entity.id
_entity.type
_entity.pdbx_description
1 polymer ?
#
loop_
_entity_poly.entity_id
_entity_poly.type
_entity_poly.pdbx_seq_one_letter_code
_entity_poly.pdbx_strand_id
1 'polypeptide(L)'
;MAGDGVAKFDPKAHVEATKAEWLRKQRVFREMYYSKSKLPPMTIEPFPFERERLPFKMTAEDRALRHQWIQDQVLSKNEPRYIPELHPKNFFRRIYGAPWDYVTKYVTASMGIEKARLFRFMAPKAAMFIAGLCFINDYMKHNESSWEQAKGFNTYSNKLPIYNGEIPENPSRDYREKSGGDFYNRGFTSRTTHKL
;
A
#
# COMPACT_ATOMS: atom_id res chain seq x y z
N MET A 1 -39.99 58.03 14.78
CA MET A 1 -38.68 58.47 14.27
C MET A 1 -37.89 57.24 13.87
N ALA A 2 -38.03 56.80 12.62
CA ALA A 2 -37.27 55.68 12.08
C ALA A 2 -35.92 56.22 11.62
N GLY A 3 -34.82 55.69 12.18
CA GLY A 3 -33.48 56.07 11.79
C GLY A 3 -33.05 55.31 10.55
N ASP A 4 -32.87 56.03 9.45
CA ASP A 4 -32.27 55.51 8.22
C ASP A 4 -30.78 55.19 8.46
N GLY A 5 -30.51 53.94 8.83
CA GLY A 5 -29.17 53.39 9.00
C GLY A 5 -28.52 53.04 7.66
N VAL A 6 -28.11 54.05 6.88
CA VAL A 6 -27.28 53.81 5.70
C VAL A 6 -25.89 53.36 6.17
N ALA A 7 -25.55 52.10 5.93
CA ALA A 7 -24.22 51.57 6.24
C ALA A 7 -23.14 52.42 5.55
N LYS A 8 -22.15 52.91 6.32
CA LYS A 8 -21.05 53.72 5.79
C LYS A 8 -20.22 52.87 4.81
N PHE A 9 -20.01 53.38 3.60
CA PHE A 9 -19.16 52.75 2.59
C PHE A 9 -17.71 52.69 3.10
N ASP A 10 -17.15 51.48 3.22
CA ASP A 10 -15.73 51.26 3.51
C ASP A 10 -14.96 51.04 2.20
N PRO A 11 -14.11 52.01 1.77
CA PRO A 11 -13.36 51.89 0.52
C PRO A 11 -12.40 50.70 0.50
N LYS A 12 -11.83 50.32 1.66
CA LYS A 12 -10.86 49.23 1.72
C LYS A 12 -11.54 47.88 1.51
N ALA A 13 -12.66 47.66 2.19
CA ALA A 13 -13.47 46.46 2.01
C ALA A 13 -13.97 46.31 0.56
N HIS A 14 -14.35 47.42 -0.09
CA HIS A 14 -14.75 47.41 -1.50
C HIS A 14 -13.59 47.04 -2.44
N VAL A 15 -12.39 47.57 -2.21
CA VAL A 15 -11.18 47.23 -2.98
C VAL A 15 -10.79 45.76 -2.79
N GLU A 16 -10.91 45.22 -1.58
CA GLU A 16 -10.64 43.81 -1.31
C GLU A 16 -11.67 42.89 -1.98
N ALA A 17 -12.95 43.24 -1.92
CA ALA A 17 -14.02 42.48 -2.57
C ALA A 17 -13.84 42.45 -4.11
N THR A 18 -13.55 43.61 -4.72
CA THR A 18 -13.28 43.70 -6.17
C THR A 18 -12.03 42.91 -6.58
N LYS A 19 -10.95 42.96 -5.78
CA LYS A 19 -9.74 42.14 -5.99
C LYS A 19 -10.04 40.64 -5.89
N ALA A 20 -10.84 40.22 -4.89
CA ALA A 20 -11.25 38.83 -4.72
C ALA A 20 -12.08 38.32 -5.91
N GLU A 21 -13.01 39.15 -6.42
CA GLU A 21 -13.81 38.82 -7.60
C GLU A 21 -12.94 38.70 -8.86
N TRP A 22 -11.97 39.59 -9.04
CA TRP A 22 -11.00 39.54 -10.14
C TRP A 22 -10.16 38.25 -10.11
N LEU A 23 -9.62 37.89 -8.94
CA LEU A 23 -8.87 36.65 -8.74
C LEU A 23 -9.72 35.41 -9.06
N ARG A 24 -11.01 35.42 -8.67
CA ARG A 24 -11.96 34.35 -8.99
C ARG A 24 -12.15 34.22 -10.50
N LYS A 25 -12.38 35.34 -11.21
CA LYS A 25 -12.53 35.36 -12.67
C LYS A 25 -11.27 34.85 -13.38
N GLN A 26 -10.09 35.27 -12.94
CA GLN A 26 -8.83 34.77 -13.52
C GLN A 26 -8.64 33.26 -13.32
N ARG A 27 -9.00 32.73 -12.15
CA ARG A 27 -8.91 31.29 -11.88
C ARG A 27 -9.82 30.49 -12.81
N VAL A 28 -11.09 30.90 -12.93
CA VAL A 28 -12.06 30.27 -13.84
C VAL A 28 -11.60 30.35 -15.30
N PHE A 29 -11.11 31.51 -15.73
CA PHE A 29 -10.58 31.69 -17.09
C PHE A 29 -9.38 30.78 -17.38
N ARG A 30 -8.43 30.68 -16.43
CA ARG A 30 -7.26 29.81 -16.56
C ARG A 30 -7.68 28.35 -16.71
N GLU A 31 -8.64 27.90 -15.91
CA GLU A 31 -9.18 26.54 -16.00
C GLU A 31 -9.84 26.28 -17.36
N MET A 32 -10.70 27.20 -17.83
CA MET A 32 -11.32 27.14 -19.16
C MET A 32 -10.30 27.10 -20.31
N TYR A 33 -9.22 27.88 -20.19
CA TYR A 33 -8.15 27.91 -21.17
C TYR A 33 -7.46 26.55 -21.31
N TYR A 34 -7.14 25.90 -20.19
CA TYR A 34 -6.48 24.59 -20.20
C TYR A 34 -7.42 23.43 -20.54
N SER A 35 -8.66 23.48 -20.06
CA SER A 35 -9.67 22.45 -20.36
C SER A 35 -10.13 22.50 -21.82
N LYS A 36 -9.89 23.64 -22.52
CA LYS A 36 -10.44 23.95 -23.85
C LYS A 36 -11.96 23.90 -23.90
N SER A 37 -12.63 23.83 -22.75
CA SER A 37 -14.08 23.83 -22.64
C SER A 37 -14.57 25.24 -22.36
N LYS A 38 -15.60 25.67 -23.08
CA LYS A 38 -16.29 26.95 -22.81
C LYS A 38 -17.15 26.89 -21.55
N LEU A 39 -17.47 25.68 -21.10
CA LEU A 39 -18.31 25.40 -19.93
C LEU A 39 -17.45 25.18 -18.69
N PRO A 40 -17.93 25.59 -17.50
CA PRO A 40 -17.25 25.29 -16.25
C PRO A 40 -17.18 23.76 -16.02
N PRO A 41 -16.16 23.27 -15.30
CA PRO A 41 -16.08 21.86 -14.96
C PRO A 41 -17.30 21.44 -14.14
N MET A 42 -17.92 20.33 -14.53
CA MET A 42 -19.05 19.75 -13.79
C MET A 42 -18.57 18.63 -12.85
N THR A 43 -19.09 18.62 -11.64
CA THR A 43 -18.85 17.57 -10.64
C THR A 43 -19.73 16.35 -10.89
N ILE A 44 -19.32 15.16 -10.42
CA ILE A 44 -20.16 13.95 -10.45
C ILE A 44 -21.47 14.19 -9.68
N GLU A 45 -21.43 14.96 -8.60
CA GLU A 45 -22.60 15.37 -7.83
C GLU A 45 -22.79 16.89 -7.98
N PRO A 46 -23.77 17.34 -8.78
CA PRO A 46 -24.01 18.78 -8.98
C PRO A 46 -24.52 19.50 -7.72
N PHE A 47 -25.23 18.77 -6.85
CA PHE A 47 -25.82 19.29 -5.61
C PHE A 47 -25.55 18.32 -4.45
N PRO A 48 -24.34 18.38 -3.86
CA PRO A 48 -23.97 17.53 -2.73
C PRO A 48 -24.84 17.80 -1.50
N PHE A 49 -25.30 19.04 -1.31
CA PHE A 49 -26.12 19.41 -0.14
C PHE A 49 -27.61 19.52 -0.49
N GLU A 50 -28.49 19.04 0.39
CA GLU A 50 -29.95 19.05 0.20
C GLU A 50 -30.51 20.48 0.02
N ARG A 51 -29.93 21.45 0.74
CA ARG A 51 -30.32 22.86 0.65
C ARG A 51 -30.09 23.47 -0.73
N GLU A 52 -29.20 22.90 -1.53
CA GLU A 52 -28.93 23.38 -2.90
C GLU A 52 -29.94 22.83 -3.90
N ARG A 53 -30.58 21.69 -3.57
CA ARG A 53 -31.59 21.03 -4.43
C ARG A 53 -32.96 21.71 -4.40
N LEU A 54 -33.29 22.38 -3.29
CA LEU A 54 -34.58 22.99 -3.03
C LEU A 54 -34.81 24.34 -3.76
N PRO A 55 -33.85 25.29 -3.78
CA PRO A 55 -34.03 26.60 -4.42
C PRO A 55 -33.54 26.65 -5.89
N PHE A 56 -32.55 25.84 -6.29
CA PHE A 56 -32.00 25.85 -7.65
C PHE A 56 -32.61 24.75 -8.51
N LYS A 57 -33.65 25.09 -9.27
CA LYS A 57 -34.10 24.25 -10.39
C LYS A 57 -33.07 24.40 -11.51
N MET A 58 -32.32 23.33 -11.84
CA MET A 58 -31.51 23.31 -13.06
C MET A 58 -32.36 23.80 -14.24
N THR A 59 -31.82 24.73 -15.03
CA THR A 59 -32.48 25.19 -16.25
C THR A 59 -32.59 24.03 -17.24
N ALA A 60 -33.40 24.18 -18.29
CA ALA A 60 -33.48 23.17 -19.34
C ALA A 60 -32.11 22.98 -20.03
N GLU A 61 -31.36 24.07 -20.18
CA GLU A 61 -30.01 24.07 -20.74
C GLU A 61 -29.03 23.29 -19.85
N ASP A 62 -29.04 23.56 -18.54
CA ASP A 62 -28.19 22.85 -17.58
C ASP A 62 -28.46 21.33 -17.60
N ARG A 63 -29.74 20.93 -17.74
CA ARG A 63 -30.12 19.51 -17.83
C ARG A 63 -29.63 18.86 -19.11
N ALA A 64 -29.70 19.54 -20.24
CA ALA A 64 -29.19 19.05 -21.51
C ALA A 64 -27.66 18.87 -21.47
N LEU A 65 -26.95 19.86 -20.93
CA LEU A 65 -25.50 19.78 -20.70
C LEU A 65 -25.14 18.63 -19.78
N ARG A 66 -25.90 18.46 -18.70
CA ARG A 66 -25.68 17.37 -17.76
C ARG A 66 -25.92 16.01 -18.42
N HIS A 67 -26.96 15.88 -19.24
CA HIS A 67 -27.22 14.67 -20.00
C HIS A 67 -26.04 14.33 -20.91
N GLN A 68 -25.56 15.32 -21.67
CA GLN A 68 -24.38 15.14 -22.51
C GLN A 68 -23.16 14.69 -21.70
N TRP A 69 -22.87 15.36 -20.58
CA TRP A 69 -21.73 15.00 -19.73
C TRP A 69 -21.80 13.57 -19.19
N ILE A 70 -22.99 13.09 -18.83
CA ILE A 70 -23.19 11.70 -18.40
C ILE A 70 -22.92 10.73 -19.56
N GLN A 71 -23.38 11.05 -20.77
CA GLN A 71 -23.09 10.24 -21.96
C GLN A 71 -21.59 10.23 -22.29
N ASP A 72 -20.89 11.35 -22.09
CA ASP A 72 -19.45 11.45 -22.28
C ASP A 72 -18.66 10.60 -21.27
N GLN A 73 -19.25 10.23 -20.12
CA GLN A 73 -18.64 9.29 -19.18
C GLN A 73 -18.78 7.82 -19.62
N VAL A 74 -19.57 7.52 -20.65
CA VAL A 74 -19.72 6.16 -21.16
C VAL A 74 -18.51 5.82 -22.03
N LEU A 75 -17.65 4.93 -21.53
CA LEU A 75 -16.49 4.46 -22.29
C LEU A 75 -16.92 3.65 -23.51
N SER A 76 -16.08 3.66 -24.54
CA SER A 76 -16.32 2.85 -25.74
C SER A 76 -16.25 1.36 -25.40
N LYS A 77 -16.96 0.51 -26.16
CA LYS A 77 -16.95 -0.96 -25.94
C LYS A 77 -15.55 -1.59 -26.05
N ASN A 78 -14.63 -0.90 -26.72
CA ASN A 78 -13.25 -1.33 -26.91
C ASN A 78 -12.34 -0.96 -25.72
N GLU A 79 -12.82 -0.12 -24.81
CA GLU A 79 -12.12 0.26 -23.60
C GLU A 79 -12.63 -0.58 -22.42
N PRO A 80 -11.75 -1.01 -21.50
CA PRO A 80 -10.34 -0.66 -21.36
C PRO A 80 -9.39 -1.53 -22.21
N ARG A 81 -8.52 -0.89 -23.00
CA ARG A 81 -7.48 -1.58 -23.78
C ARG A 81 -6.15 -1.53 -23.06
N TYR A 82 -5.58 -2.69 -22.73
CA TYR A 82 -4.21 -2.74 -22.22
C TYR A 82 -3.21 -2.53 -23.37
N ILE A 83 -2.48 -1.42 -23.33
CA ILE A 83 -1.44 -1.08 -24.30
C ILE A 83 -0.08 -1.27 -23.60
N PRO A 84 0.72 -2.29 -23.98
CA PRO A 84 2.01 -2.57 -23.35
C PRO A 84 3.00 -1.40 -23.43
N GLU A 85 2.92 -0.59 -24.49
CA GLU A 85 3.83 0.52 -24.76
C GLU A 85 3.72 1.65 -23.73
N LEU A 86 2.52 1.88 -23.18
CA LEU A 86 2.28 2.87 -22.13
C LEU A 86 2.85 2.44 -20.76
N HIS A 87 3.19 1.16 -20.60
CA HIS A 87 3.70 0.60 -19.37
C HIS A 87 5.00 -0.19 -19.60
N PRO A 88 6.09 0.49 -20.01
CA PRO A 88 7.35 -0.17 -20.28
C PRO A 88 7.85 -0.87 -19.00
N LYS A 89 8.20 -2.15 -19.13
CA LYS A 89 8.80 -2.95 -18.06
C LYS A 89 10.27 -3.22 -18.39
N ASN A 90 11.17 -2.95 -17.44
CA ASN A 90 12.58 -3.33 -17.53
C ASN A 90 12.73 -4.83 -17.85
N PHE A 91 13.78 -5.22 -18.58
CA PHE A 91 14.03 -6.61 -18.99
C PHE A 91 13.97 -7.60 -17.81
N PHE A 92 14.66 -7.29 -16.71
CA PHE A 92 14.63 -8.11 -15.49
C PHE A 92 13.22 -8.27 -14.90
N ARG A 93 12.41 -7.21 -14.93
CA ARG A 93 11.02 -7.28 -14.47
C ARG A 93 10.15 -8.14 -15.38
N ARG A 94 10.46 -8.20 -16.68
CA ARG A 94 9.76 -9.08 -17.64
C ARG A 94 10.08 -10.54 -17.35
N ILE A 95 11.36 -10.89 -17.17
CA ILE A 95 11.77 -12.26 -16.87
C ILE A 95 11.23 -12.72 -15.53
N TYR A 96 11.46 -11.94 -14.46
CA TYR A 96 10.99 -12.28 -13.12
C TYR A 96 9.46 -12.34 -13.04
N GLY A 97 8.77 -11.48 -13.81
CA GLY A 97 7.30 -11.43 -13.86
C GLY A 97 6.66 -12.52 -14.72
N ALA A 98 7.35 -13.04 -15.75
CA ALA A 98 6.80 -13.97 -16.73
C ALA A 98 6.12 -15.22 -16.15
N PRO A 99 6.72 -15.97 -15.21
CA PRO A 99 6.06 -17.16 -14.65
C PRO A 99 4.79 -16.80 -13.89
N TRP A 100 4.80 -15.70 -13.12
CA TRP A 100 3.63 -15.23 -12.38
C TRP A 100 2.54 -14.69 -13.30
N ASP A 101 2.91 -14.02 -14.39
CA ASP A 101 1.98 -13.55 -15.40
C ASP A 101 1.31 -14.73 -16.13
N TYR A 102 2.05 -15.82 -16.39
CA TYR A 102 1.49 -17.06 -16.94
C TYR A 102 0.46 -17.68 -15.98
N VAL A 103 0.82 -17.92 -14.73
CA VAL A 103 -0.09 -18.50 -13.72
C VAL A 103 -1.34 -17.62 -13.54
N THR A 104 -1.16 -16.30 -13.48
CA THR A 104 -2.28 -15.37 -13.29
C THR A 104 -3.27 -15.45 -14.45
N LYS A 105 -2.82 -15.63 -15.70
CA LYS A 105 -3.74 -15.80 -16.84
C LYS A 105 -4.68 -17.01 -16.66
N TYR A 106 -4.17 -18.14 -16.18
CA TYR A 106 -5.01 -19.30 -15.88
C TYR A 106 -5.95 -19.06 -14.69
N VAL A 107 -5.45 -18.44 -13.63
CA VAL A 107 -6.26 -18.12 -12.44
C VAL A 107 -7.36 -17.09 -12.76
N THR A 108 -7.11 -16.19 -13.70
CA THR A 108 -8.09 -15.17 -14.11
C THR A 108 -9.34 -15.82 -14.72
N ALA A 109 -9.18 -16.93 -15.45
CA ALA A 109 -10.31 -17.63 -16.06
C ALA A 109 -11.26 -18.26 -15.02
N SER A 110 -10.77 -18.63 -13.84
CA SER A 110 -11.59 -19.25 -12.79
C SER A 110 -12.06 -18.28 -11.70
N MET A 111 -11.23 -17.30 -11.33
CA MET A 111 -11.50 -16.42 -10.17
C MET A 111 -11.98 -15.02 -10.55
N GLY A 112 -11.92 -14.64 -11.83
CA GLY A 112 -12.22 -13.28 -12.29
C GLY A 112 -11.08 -12.29 -12.05
N ILE A 113 -11.23 -11.09 -12.63
CA ILE A 113 -10.15 -10.09 -12.75
C ILE A 113 -9.68 -9.55 -11.39
N GLU A 114 -10.62 -9.22 -10.50
CA GLU A 114 -10.29 -8.59 -9.21
C GLU A 114 -9.49 -9.53 -8.29
N LYS A 115 -9.93 -10.79 -8.18
CA LYS A 115 -9.25 -11.81 -7.37
C LYS A 115 -7.90 -12.18 -7.97
N ALA A 116 -7.81 -12.29 -9.30
CA ALA A 116 -6.56 -12.58 -9.99
C ALA A 116 -5.51 -11.45 -9.78
N ARG A 117 -5.95 -10.18 -9.71
CA ARG A 117 -5.08 -9.04 -9.38
C ARG A 117 -4.48 -9.18 -7.97
N LEU A 118 -5.31 -9.52 -6.98
CA LEU A 118 -4.83 -9.76 -5.61
C LEU A 118 -3.87 -10.95 -5.55
N PHE A 119 -4.21 -12.05 -6.23
CA PHE A 119 -3.36 -13.23 -6.33
C PHE A 119 -1.97 -12.88 -6.92
N ARG A 120 -1.94 -12.14 -8.03
CA ARG A 120 -0.69 -11.71 -8.69
C ARG A 120 0.23 -10.90 -7.78
N PHE A 121 -0.34 -10.16 -6.82
CA PHE A 121 0.40 -9.36 -5.86
C PHE A 121 0.89 -10.17 -4.66
N MET A 122 0.07 -11.08 -4.13
CA MET A 122 0.36 -11.84 -2.92
C MET A 122 1.18 -13.10 -3.16
N ALA A 123 0.93 -13.83 -4.26
CA ALA A 123 1.54 -15.13 -4.52
C ALA A 123 3.08 -15.09 -4.59
N PRO A 124 3.72 -14.15 -5.31
CA PRO A 124 5.19 -14.08 -5.34
C PRO A 124 5.79 -13.77 -3.98
N LYS A 125 5.11 -12.94 -3.17
CA LYS A 125 5.58 -12.57 -1.84
C LYS A 125 5.49 -13.74 -0.86
N ALA A 126 4.38 -14.47 -0.90
CA ALA A 126 4.21 -15.69 -0.11
C ALA A 126 5.27 -16.74 -0.49
N ALA A 127 5.52 -16.93 -1.79
CA ALA A 127 6.56 -17.85 -2.25
C ALA A 127 7.96 -17.46 -1.78
N MET A 128 8.33 -16.17 -1.90
CA MET A 128 9.61 -15.66 -1.41
C MET A 128 9.74 -15.78 0.12
N PHE A 129 8.65 -15.55 0.85
CA PHE A 129 8.63 -15.67 2.31
C PHE A 129 8.88 -17.13 2.75
N ILE A 130 8.17 -18.08 2.14
CA ILE A 130 8.35 -19.52 2.42
C ILE A 130 9.78 -19.95 2.06
N ALA A 131 10.25 -19.59 0.87
CA ALA A 131 11.62 -19.90 0.44
C ALA A 131 12.68 -19.31 1.39
N GLY A 132 12.47 -18.07 1.86
CA GLY A 132 13.34 -17.44 2.85
C GLY A 132 13.36 -18.17 4.18
N LEU A 133 12.21 -18.60 4.70
CA LEU A 133 12.13 -19.42 5.92
C LEU A 133 12.85 -20.76 5.76
N CYS A 134 12.63 -21.46 4.64
CA CYS A 134 13.33 -22.71 4.36
C CYS A 134 14.84 -22.51 4.28
N PHE A 135 15.29 -21.46 3.58
CA PHE A 135 16.71 -21.12 3.47
C PHE A 135 17.33 -20.79 4.83
N ILE A 136 16.68 -19.96 5.64
CA ILE A 136 17.17 -19.61 6.98
C ILE A 136 17.27 -20.85 7.85
N ASN A 137 16.24 -21.71 7.85
CA ASN A 137 16.23 -22.96 8.62
C ASN A 137 17.38 -23.89 8.21
N ASP A 138 17.57 -24.08 6.90
CA ASP A 138 18.64 -24.93 6.38
C ASP A 138 20.03 -24.34 6.67
N TYR A 139 20.18 -23.03 6.50
CA TYR A 139 21.41 -22.31 6.81
C TYR A 139 21.79 -22.42 8.28
N MET A 140 20.84 -22.18 9.20
CA MET A 140 21.08 -22.26 10.65
C MET A 140 21.48 -23.68 11.10
N LYS A 141 20.89 -24.73 10.51
CA LYS A 141 21.19 -26.12 10.87
C LYS A 141 22.57 -26.58 10.43
N HIS A 142 23.03 -26.14 9.26
CA HIS A 142 24.29 -26.64 8.69
C HIS A 142 25.47 -25.69 8.93
N ASN A 143 25.23 -24.46 9.36
CA ASN A 143 26.26 -23.46 9.63
C ASN A 143 26.21 -23.03 11.10
N GLU A 144 26.26 -24.00 12.01
CA GLU A 144 26.39 -23.73 13.44
C GLU A 144 27.82 -23.27 13.77
N SER A 145 27.94 -22.21 14.58
CA SER A 145 29.24 -21.69 15.02
C SER A 145 29.86 -22.61 16.09
N SER A 146 30.74 -23.50 15.68
CA SER A 146 31.54 -24.35 16.58
C SER A 146 32.87 -23.69 16.98
N TRP A 147 33.57 -24.28 17.95
CA TRP A 147 34.91 -23.84 18.33
C TRP A 147 35.98 -24.12 17.25
N GLU A 148 35.74 -25.08 16.36
CA GLU A 148 36.63 -25.43 15.25
C GLU A 148 36.44 -24.52 14.04
N GLN A 149 35.26 -23.92 13.88
CA GLN A 149 34.89 -23.12 12.72
C GLN A 149 34.34 -21.76 13.15
N ALA A 150 35.06 -20.69 12.83
CA ALA A 150 34.62 -19.31 13.04
C ALA A 150 33.60 -18.83 11.97
N LYS A 151 32.60 -19.65 11.66
CA LYS A 151 31.55 -19.35 10.68
C LYS A 151 30.17 -19.53 11.30
N GLY A 152 29.16 -18.87 10.73
CA GLY A 152 27.76 -19.08 11.11
C GLY A 152 27.28 -18.25 12.30
N PHE A 153 26.04 -18.49 12.70
CA PHE A 153 25.44 -17.82 13.85
C PHE A 153 25.72 -18.61 15.13
N ASN A 154 26.04 -17.86 16.19
CA ASN A 154 26.23 -18.42 17.51
C ASN A 154 24.88 -18.47 18.25
N THR A 155 24.23 -19.63 18.21
CA THR A 155 22.86 -19.81 18.73
C THR A 155 22.91 -20.34 20.15
N TYR A 156 22.21 -19.65 21.07
CA TYR A 156 22.02 -20.09 22.45
C TYR A 156 20.54 -20.28 22.70
N SER A 157 20.18 -21.47 23.20
CA SER A 157 18.85 -21.70 23.74
C SER A 157 18.83 -21.39 25.23
N ASN A 158 17.85 -20.58 25.64
CA ASN A 158 17.53 -20.39 27.05
C ASN A 158 16.97 -21.69 27.63
N LYS A 159 17.16 -21.86 28.93
CA LYS A 159 16.49 -22.93 29.67
C LYS A 159 14.97 -22.73 29.62
N LEU A 160 14.23 -23.83 29.60
CA LEU A 160 12.78 -23.78 29.72
C LEU A 160 12.39 -23.22 31.11
N PRO A 161 11.32 -22.43 31.20
CA PRO A 161 10.78 -22.02 32.50
C PRO A 161 10.24 -23.24 33.24
N ILE A 162 10.43 -23.26 34.56
CA ILE A 162 9.96 -24.36 35.42
C ILE A 162 8.74 -23.85 36.16
N TYR A 163 7.63 -24.56 36.03
CA TYR A 163 6.42 -24.31 36.78
C TYR A 163 6.31 -25.28 37.96
N ASN A 164 5.66 -24.84 39.04
CA ASN A 164 5.53 -25.63 40.25
C ASN A 164 4.75 -26.93 39.95
N GLY A 165 5.39 -28.09 40.16
CA GLY A 165 4.78 -29.41 39.99
C GLY A 165 5.17 -30.16 38.71
N GLU A 166 5.87 -29.53 37.77
CA GLU A 166 6.40 -30.21 36.59
C GLU A 166 7.76 -30.84 36.90
N ILE A 167 7.83 -32.18 36.86
CA ILE A 167 9.10 -32.89 36.93
C ILE A 167 9.66 -32.95 35.51
N PRO A 168 10.83 -32.36 35.24
CA PRO A 168 11.45 -32.41 33.93
C PRO A 168 11.79 -33.84 33.53
N GLU A 169 11.64 -34.14 32.24
CA GLU A 169 11.99 -35.44 31.67
C GLU A 169 13.50 -35.72 31.80
N ASN A 170 14.35 -34.70 31.71
CA ASN A 170 15.79 -34.84 31.95
C ASN A 170 16.37 -33.72 32.83
N PRO A 171 16.38 -33.89 34.17
CA PRO A 171 16.88 -32.90 35.11
C PRO A 171 18.35 -32.51 34.86
N SER A 172 19.19 -33.45 34.45
CA SER A 172 20.63 -33.21 34.29
C SER A 172 20.99 -32.30 33.11
N ARG A 173 20.19 -32.34 32.04
CA ARG A 173 20.39 -31.54 30.83
C ARG A 173 19.71 -30.18 30.93
N ASP A 174 18.49 -30.15 31.46
CA ASP A 174 17.66 -28.95 31.48
C ASP A 174 18.04 -27.97 32.61
N TYR A 175 18.73 -28.47 33.65
CA TYR A 175 19.03 -27.72 34.88
C TYR A 175 20.52 -27.56 35.15
N ARG A 176 21.37 -27.81 34.14
CA ARG A 176 22.80 -27.53 34.26
C ARG A 176 23.01 -26.02 34.41
N GLU A 177 23.59 -25.59 35.53
CA GLU A 177 24.01 -24.21 35.72
C GLU A 177 25.06 -23.84 34.66
N LYS A 178 24.75 -22.84 33.84
CA LYS A 178 25.68 -22.31 32.84
C LYS A 178 26.60 -21.31 33.53
N SER A 179 27.90 -21.57 33.48
CA SER A 179 28.91 -20.61 33.92
C SER A 179 29.06 -19.48 32.90
N GLY A 180 29.57 -18.32 33.31
CA GLY A 180 29.81 -17.18 32.40
C GLY A 180 30.68 -17.56 31.19
N GLY A 181 31.61 -18.50 31.35
CA GLY A 181 32.45 -19.00 30.26
C GLY A 181 31.73 -19.90 29.25
N ASP A 182 30.59 -20.51 29.62
CA ASP A 182 29.84 -21.41 28.73
C ASP A 182 29.22 -20.67 27.53
N PHE A 183 28.97 -19.36 27.69
CA PHE A 183 28.46 -18.48 26.63
C PHE A 183 29.49 -18.12 25.56
N TYR A 184 30.76 -18.55 25.69
CA TYR A 184 31.75 -18.38 24.61
C TYR A 184 32.48 -19.68 24.26
N ASN A 185 32.07 -20.78 24.89
CA ASN A 185 32.72 -22.10 24.80
C ASN A 185 32.52 -22.78 23.43
N ARG A 186 31.43 -22.45 22.71
CA ARG A 186 31.11 -22.99 21.36
C ARG A 186 31.25 -24.52 21.25
N GLY A 187 30.88 -25.23 22.31
CA GLY A 187 30.94 -26.70 22.39
C GLY A 187 32.32 -27.31 22.63
N PHE A 188 33.35 -26.52 22.97
CA PHE A 188 34.70 -27.05 23.22
C PHE A 188 34.75 -28.02 24.41
N THR A 189 34.07 -27.70 25.53
CA THR A 189 34.04 -28.59 26.71
C THR A 189 33.20 -29.86 26.51
N SER A 190 32.25 -29.86 25.59
CA SER A 190 31.37 -31.01 25.30
C SER A 190 31.97 -32.01 24.29
N ARG A 191 33.21 -31.82 23.84
CA ARG A 191 33.84 -32.68 22.84
C ARG A 191 34.22 -34.06 23.40
N THR A 192 34.10 -35.09 22.57
CA THR A 192 34.60 -36.43 22.88
C THR A 192 36.09 -36.50 22.57
N THR A 193 36.95 -36.61 23.58
CA THR A 193 38.39 -36.85 23.35
C THR A 193 38.64 -38.34 23.21
N HIS A 194 39.06 -38.79 22.03
CA HIS A 194 39.60 -40.13 21.86
C HIS A 194 40.99 -40.17 22.50
N LYS A 195 41.21 -41.10 23.43
CA LYS A 195 42.55 -41.34 24.00
C LYS A 195 43.38 -42.06 22.94
N LEU A 196 44.53 -41.48 22.59
CA LEU A 196 45.54 -42.09 21.72
C LEU A 196 46.29 -43.20 22.47
#